data_AF-A0A7S2VG38-F1
#
_entry.id   AF-A0A7S2VG38-F1
#
_cell.length_a   1.000
_cell.length_b   1.000
_cell.length_c   1.000
_cell.angle_alpha   90.00
_cell.angle_beta   90.00
_cell.angle_gamma   90.00
#
_symmetry.space_group_name_H-M   'P 1'
#
loop_
_entity.id
_entity.type
_entity.pdbx_description
1 polymer ?
#
loop_
_entity_poly.entity_id
_entity_poly.type
_entity_poly.pdbx_seq_one_letter_code
_entity_poly.pdbx_strand_id
1 'polypeptide(L)'
;SEQCLVPPVDGCNLCGLGFHTQWIFQMEENAWSADCGYINKLTHPAIFRARMKDVVEEVLLKKVYGKFMMHLFPGKPEELGIEDHANSQWVGSHPDLTPCTMSIGEENSTDLIWSMGPVHHTISRSWNIAESIAVLEYDHERIREYFFLGG
;
A
#
# COMPACT_ATOMS: atom_id res chain seq x y z
N SER A 1 -5.70 -17.86 1.61
CA SER A 1 -6.45 -16.99 0.69
C SER A 1 -7.96 -17.23 0.77
N GLU A 2 -8.44 -18.44 1.11
CA GLU A 2 -9.88 -18.72 1.30
C GLU A 2 -10.54 -17.80 2.33
N GLN A 3 -9.82 -17.45 3.38
CA GLN A 3 -10.31 -16.57 4.45
C GLN A 3 -10.57 -15.13 3.97
N CYS A 4 -9.92 -14.71 2.88
CA CYS A 4 -10.17 -13.42 2.22
C CYS A 4 -11.34 -13.44 1.24
N LEU A 5 -11.95 -14.60 0.96
CA LEU A 5 -13.14 -14.67 0.11
C LEU A 5 -14.39 -14.18 0.83
N VAL A 6 -14.42 -14.33 2.16
CA VAL A 6 -15.50 -13.86 3.03
C VAL A 6 -14.86 -13.30 4.31
N PRO A 7 -14.27 -12.09 4.25
CA PRO A 7 -13.65 -11.50 5.43
C PRO A 7 -14.72 -11.26 6.51
N PRO A 8 -14.41 -11.48 7.80
CA PRO A 8 -15.33 -11.23 8.91
C PRO A 8 -15.53 -9.74 9.19
N VAL A 9 -14.75 -8.87 8.55
CA VAL A 9 -14.85 -7.42 8.65
C VAL A 9 -15.63 -6.91 7.45
N ASP A 10 -16.87 -6.49 7.69
CA ASP A 10 -17.72 -5.91 6.67
C ASP A 10 -17.14 -4.59 6.14
N GLY A 11 -17.20 -4.39 4.82
CA GLY A 11 -16.91 -3.11 4.18
C GLY A 11 -15.50 -2.92 3.61
N CYS A 12 -14.60 -3.91 3.70
CA CYS A 12 -13.36 -3.87 2.92
C CYS A 12 -13.59 -4.32 1.48
N ASN A 13 -12.82 -3.74 0.54
CA ASN A 13 -12.87 -4.08 -0.88
C ASN A 13 -11.56 -4.67 -1.42
N LEU A 14 -10.56 -4.82 -0.54
CA LEU A 14 -9.30 -5.53 -0.78
C LEU A 14 -8.89 -6.25 0.51
N CYS A 15 -8.53 -7.53 0.42
CA CYS A 15 -8.09 -8.37 1.53
C CYS A 15 -6.73 -9.02 1.22
N GLY A 16 -5.79 -9.01 2.18
CA GLY A 16 -4.45 -9.59 2.00
C GLY A 16 -3.72 -9.86 3.32
N LEU A 17 -2.53 -10.48 3.24
CA LEU A 17 -1.75 -10.90 4.42
C LEU A 17 -1.17 -9.70 5.21
N GLY A 18 -0.98 -8.58 4.54
CA GLY A 18 -0.50 -7.33 5.11
C GLY A 18 -0.37 -6.28 4.01
N PHE A 19 -0.58 -5.02 4.36
CA PHE A 19 -0.35 -3.91 3.44
C PHE A 19 0.53 -2.88 4.08
N HIS A 20 1.50 -2.40 3.31
CA HIS A 20 2.42 -1.34 3.69
C HIS A 20 2.26 -0.21 2.72
N THR A 21 2.43 1.01 3.22
CA THR A 21 2.29 2.19 2.38
C THR A 21 3.58 2.98 2.33
N GLN A 22 4.73 2.31 2.28
CA GLN A 22 6.01 3.01 2.08
C GLN A 22 6.06 3.50 0.63
N TRP A 23 5.85 4.82 0.44
CA TRP A 23 5.76 5.55 -0.84
C TRP A 23 4.52 5.32 -1.69
N ILE A 24 4.04 4.09 -1.69
CA ILE A 24 3.01 3.54 -2.57
C ILE A 24 2.34 2.39 -1.84
N PHE A 25 1.20 1.94 -2.33
CA PHE A 25 0.56 0.74 -1.81
C PHE A 25 1.38 -0.51 -2.15
N GLN A 26 1.84 -1.21 -1.12
CA GLN A 26 2.58 -2.47 -1.22
C GLN A 26 1.81 -3.56 -0.47
N MET A 27 1.82 -4.77 -1.03
CA MET A 27 1.20 -5.93 -0.41
C MET A 27 2.27 -6.94 -0.01
N GLU A 28 2.10 -7.53 1.17
CA GLU A 28 2.87 -8.69 1.57
C GLU A 28 2.39 -9.90 0.78
N GLU A 29 3.31 -10.45 -0.02
CA GLU A 29 3.08 -11.61 -0.88
C GLU A 29 2.02 -11.35 -1.98
N ASN A 30 2.06 -12.14 -3.06
CA ASN A 30 1.08 -12.01 -4.16
C ASN A 30 -0.25 -12.73 -3.84
N ALA A 31 -0.71 -12.65 -2.59
CA ALA A 31 -1.87 -13.36 -2.08
C ALA A 31 -2.92 -12.39 -1.53
N TRP A 32 -3.87 -12.00 -2.38
CA TRP A 32 -4.96 -11.09 -2.01
C TRP A 32 -6.27 -11.47 -2.73
N SER A 33 -7.39 -10.96 -2.21
CA SER A 33 -8.72 -11.02 -2.82
C SER A 33 -9.29 -9.61 -2.88
N ALA A 34 -10.07 -9.28 -3.90
CA ALA A 34 -10.70 -7.97 -4.02
C ALA A 34 -12.15 -8.10 -4.47
N ASP A 35 -12.95 -7.10 -4.11
CA ASP A 35 -14.31 -6.99 -4.61
C ASP A 35 -14.31 -6.67 -6.11
N CYS A 36 -15.17 -7.35 -6.88
CA CYS A 36 -15.30 -7.12 -8.31
C CYS A 36 -15.76 -5.68 -8.64
N GLY A 37 -16.63 -5.10 -7.80
CA GLY A 37 -17.08 -3.72 -7.93
C GLY A 37 -15.92 -2.74 -7.77
N TYR A 38 -14.99 -3.01 -6.85
CA TYR A 38 -13.74 -2.26 -6.73
C TYR A 38 -12.81 -2.43 -7.92
N ILE A 39 -12.57 -3.67 -8.39
CA ILE A 39 -11.72 -3.94 -9.56
C ILE A 39 -12.21 -3.18 -10.80
N ASN A 40 -13.53 -3.07 -10.99
CA ASN A 40 -14.12 -2.35 -12.12
C ASN A 40 -13.89 -0.83 -12.09
N LYS A 41 -13.49 -0.26 -10.94
CA LYS A 41 -13.11 1.15 -10.81
C LYS A 41 -11.65 1.39 -11.16
N LEU A 42 -10.82 0.34 -11.15
CA LEU A 42 -9.40 0.46 -11.44
C LEU A 42 -9.17 0.79 -12.91
N THR A 43 -8.17 1.63 -13.15
CA THR A 43 -7.64 1.82 -14.51
C THR A 43 -7.13 0.49 -15.04
N HIS A 44 -7.32 0.20 -16.34
CA HIS A 44 -6.82 -1.04 -16.93
C HIS A 44 -5.31 -1.23 -16.63
N PRO A 45 -4.83 -2.43 -16.22
CA PRO A 45 -3.45 -2.64 -15.80
C PRO A 45 -2.39 -2.15 -16.80
N ALA A 46 -2.62 -2.36 -18.11
CA ALA A 46 -1.71 -1.88 -19.15
C ALA A 46 -1.61 -0.35 -19.20
N ILE A 47 -2.72 0.36 -18.95
CA ILE A 47 -2.74 1.84 -18.90
C ILE A 47 -2.04 2.31 -17.62
N PHE A 48 -2.32 1.66 -16.48
CA PHE A 48 -1.65 1.94 -15.22
C PHE A 48 -0.12 1.82 -15.37
N ARG A 49 0.36 0.67 -15.85
CA ARG A 49 1.79 0.42 -16.09
C ARG A 49 2.43 1.44 -17.03
N ALA A 50 1.73 1.87 -18.07
CA ALA A 50 2.24 2.88 -19.01
C ALA A 50 2.37 4.28 -18.36
N ARG A 51 1.49 4.61 -17.40
CA ARG A 51 1.47 5.92 -16.72
C ARG A 51 2.36 6.00 -15.49
N MET A 52 2.72 4.87 -14.89
CA MET A 52 3.52 4.87 -13.65
C MET A 52 4.84 5.61 -13.79
N LYS A 53 5.45 5.62 -14.98
CA LYS A 53 6.66 6.42 -15.21
C LYS A 53 6.41 7.91 -14.98
N ASP A 54 5.36 8.48 -15.56
CA ASP A 54 5.03 9.91 -15.46
C ASP A 54 4.66 10.27 -14.00
N VAL A 55 3.91 9.39 -13.35
CA VAL A 55 3.55 9.52 -11.92
C VAL A 55 4.81 9.58 -11.04
N VAL A 56 5.77 8.69 -11.27
CA VAL A 56 7.02 8.67 -10.52
C VAL A 56 7.87 9.91 -10.81
N GLU A 57 7.93 10.37 -12.06
CA GLU A 57 8.61 11.63 -12.39
C GLU A 57 8.01 12.83 -11.64
N GLU A 58 6.68 12.92 -11.55
CA GLU A 58 6.00 13.97 -10.78
C GLU A 58 6.31 13.88 -9.28
N VAL A 59 6.30 12.67 -8.72
CA VAL A 59 6.67 12.44 -7.31
C VAL A 59 8.09 12.88 -7.03
N LEU A 60 9.04 12.51 -7.88
CA LEU A 60 10.44 12.89 -7.72
C LEU A 60 10.63 14.40 -7.85
N LEU A 61 9.90 15.06 -8.74
CA LEU A 61 9.88 16.53 -8.82
C LEU A 61 9.31 17.16 -7.55
N LYS A 62 8.16 16.67 -7.04
CA LYS A 62 7.59 17.14 -5.78
C LYS A 62 8.54 16.94 -4.60
N LYS A 63 9.30 15.84 -4.58
CA LYS A 63 10.37 15.60 -3.59
C LYS A 63 11.43 16.69 -3.65
N VAL A 64 11.93 17.02 -4.85
CA VAL A 64 12.93 18.09 -5.05
C VAL A 64 12.40 19.44 -4.56
N TYR A 65 11.11 19.73 -4.77
CA TYR A 65 10.47 20.96 -4.28
C TYR A 65 10.12 20.95 -2.79
N GLY A 66 10.43 19.87 -2.05
CA GLY A 66 10.06 19.72 -0.64
C GLY A 66 8.55 19.59 -0.41
N LYS A 67 7.78 19.24 -1.45
CA LYS A 67 6.33 19.02 -1.40
C LYS A 67 5.95 17.55 -1.23
N PHE A 68 6.94 16.66 -1.16
CA PHE A 68 6.76 15.23 -0.98
C PHE A 68 7.93 14.66 -0.19
N MET A 69 7.65 14.02 0.94
CA MET A 69 8.67 13.66 1.92
C MET A 69 9.20 12.24 1.71
N MET A 70 10.16 12.06 0.79
CA MET A 70 10.85 10.76 0.58
C MET A 70 12.20 10.63 1.29
N HIS A 71 12.37 11.28 2.43
CA HIS A 71 13.68 11.34 3.10
C HIS A 71 13.87 10.22 4.14
N LEU A 72 12.79 9.63 4.65
CA LEU A 72 12.85 8.57 5.67
C LEU A 72 13.29 7.20 5.11
N PHE A 73 13.03 6.93 3.83
CA PHE A 73 13.61 5.80 3.10
C PHE A 73 14.18 6.33 1.79
N PRO A 74 15.45 6.05 1.46
CA PRO A 74 15.98 6.33 0.13
C PRO A 74 15.28 5.38 -0.85
N GLY A 75 14.07 5.74 -1.27
CA GLY A 75 13.20 4.91 -2.09
C GLY A 75 13.94 4.44 -3.33
N LYS A 76 13.98 3.13 -3.54
CA LYS A 76 14.54 2.59 -4.78
C LYS A 76 13.51 2.75 -5.91
N PRO A 77 13.93 2.94 -7.17
CA PRO A 77 12.99 3.03 -8.28
C PRO A 77 11.99 1.87 -8.37
N GLU A 78 12.39 0.67 -7.95
CA GLU A 78 11.55 -0.54 -7.87
C GLU A 78 10.42 -0.39 -6.84
N GLU A 79 10.70 0.31 -5.74
CA GLU A 79 9.75 0.61 -4.67
C GLU A 79 8.75 1.71 -5.07
N LEU A 80 8.84 2.25 -6.28
CA LEU A 80 7.92 3.24 -6.83
C LEU A 80 7.00 2.67 -7.92
N GLY A 81 7.10 1.36 -8.21
CA GLY A 81 6.19 0.70 -9.15
C GLY A 81 6.50 0.93 -10.60
N ILE A 82 7.78 1.10 -10.91
CA ILE A 82 8.25 1.15 -12.28
C ILE A 82 8.31 -0.29 -12.83
N GLU A 83 8.04 -0.44 -14.13
CA GLU A 83 8.15 -1.71 -14.86
C GLU A 83 7.31 -2.85 -14.26
N ASP A 84 7.95 -3.95 -13.86
CA ASP A 84 7.29 -5.17 -13.40
C ASP A 84 6.70 -5.02 -11.99
N HIS A 85 7.13 -3.99 -11.25
CA HIS A 85 6.58 -3.65 -9.95
C HIS A 85 5.29 -2.82 -10.02
N ALA A 86 4.89 -2.34 -11.21
CA ALA A 86 3.62 -1.63 -11.38
C ALA A 86 2.43 -2.55 -11.04
N ASN A 87 2.51 -3.82 -11.42
CA ASN A 87 1.39 -4.74 -11.26
C ASN A 87 1.11 -5.08 -9.79
N SER A 88 2.12 -5.07 -8.92
CA SER A 88 1.94 -5.32 -7.48
C SER A 88 1.29 -4.14 -6.75
N GLN A 89 1.12 -3.01 -7.43
CA GLN A 89 0.62 -1.75 -6.86
C GLN A 89 -0.68 -1.29 -7.51
N TRP A 90 -0.97 -1.82 -8.71
CA TRP A 90 -2.17 -1.54 -9.48
C TRP A 90 -3.45 -1.68 -8.64
N VAL A 91 -3.56 -2.73 -7.83
CA VAL A 91 -4.76 -2.96 -7.01
C VAL A 91 -4.91 -1.95 -5.87
N GLY A 92 -3.87 -1.20 -5.52
CA GLY A 92 -3.94 -0.14 -4.52
C GLY A 92 -4.15 1.26 -5.09
N SER A 93 -4.33 1.38 -6.42
CA SER A 93 -4.22 2.65 -7.14
C SER A 93 -5.51 3.46 -7.23
N HIS A 94 -6.51 3.22 -6.39
CA HIS A 94 -7.78 3.93 -6.49
C HIS A 94 -8.21 4.50 -5.13
N PRO A 95 -8.75 5.74 -5.08
CA PRO A 95 -9.12 6.42 -3.83
C PRO A 95 -10.18 5.69 -3.00
N ASP A 96 -11.07 4.94 -3.64
CA ASP A 96 -12.07 4.11 -2.94
C ASP A 96 -11.47 2.89 -2.21
N LEU A 97 -10.15 2.67 -2.26
CA LEU A 97 -9.51 1.53 -1.61
C LEU A 97 -9.84 1.51 -0.11
N THR A 98 -10.39 0.38 0.34
CA THR A 98 -10.70 0.10 1.74
C THR A 98 -10.09 -1.26 2.08
N PRO A 99 -8.81 -1.30 2.48
CA PRO A 99 -8.09 -2.56 2.67
C PRO A 99 -8.41 -3.17 4.04
N CYS A 100 -8.48 -4.50 4.10
CA CYS A 100 -8.48 -5.30 5.32
C CYS A 100 -7.34 -6.31 5.29
N THR A 101 -6.68 -6.47 6.41
CA THR A 101 -5.47 -7.28 6.53
C THR A 101 -5.77 -8.47 7.42
N MET A 102 -5.23 -9.61 7.03
CA MET A 102 -5.29 -10.85 7.77
C MET A 102 -3.86 -11.21 8.18
N SER A 103 -3.49 -10.99 9.43
CA SER A 103 -2.18 -11.41 9.95
C SER A 103 -2.29 -12.69 10.77
N ILE A 104 -1.20 -13.44 10.86
CA ILE A 104 -1.07 -14.54 11.81
C ILE A 104 -0.91 -13.92 13.19
N GLY A 105 -1.60 -14.46 14.20
CA GLY A 105 -1.44 -14.07 15.60
C GLY A 105 -0.01 -14.31 16.13
N GLU A 106 0.17 -14.23 17.45
CA GLU A 106 1.48 -14.45 18.09
C GLU A 106 2.18 -15.74 17.61
N GLU A 107 3.52 -15.81 17.75
CA GLU A 107 4.45 -16.79 17.14
C GLU A 107 4.10 -18.30 17.27
N ASN A 108 3.03 -18.68 17.98
CA ASN A 108 2.51 -20.05 18.09
C ASN A 108 0.98 -20.17 17.98
N SER A 109 0.29 -19.13 17.51
CA SER A 109 -1.16 -19.14 17.32
C SER A 109 -1.55 -19.45 15.88
N THR A 110 -2.60 -20.25 15.70
CA THR A 110 -3.29 -20.43 14.42
C THR A 110 -4.39 -19.38 14.21
N ASP A 111 -4.60 -18.49 15.17
CA ASP A 111 -5.64 -17.48 15.11
C ASP A 111 -5.24 -16.40 14.12
N LEU A 112 -6.18 -16.05 13.24
CA LEU A 112 -6.03 -14.97 12.28
C LEU A 112 -6.52 -13.68 12.93
N ILE A 113 -5.68 -12.66 12.91
CA ILE A 113 -6.03 -11.31 13.35
C ILE A 113 -6.48 -10.52 12.14
N TRP A 114 -7.62 -9.85 12.27
CA TRP A 114 -8.20 -9.01 11.23
C TRP A 114 -8.11 -7.54 11.63
N SER A 115 -7.61 -6.70 10.73
CA SER A 115 -7.60 -5.25 10.91
C SER A 115 -7.99 -4.50 9.64
N MET A 116 -8.55 -3.31 9.82
CA MET A 116 -8.84 -2.38 8.75
C MET A 116 -7.63 -1.48 8.49
N GLY A 117 -7.47 -1.06 7.25
CA GLY A 117 -6.37 -0.22 6.81
C GLY A 117 -5.11 -1.02 6.52
N PRO A 118 -4.07 -0.37 5.98
CA PRO A 118 -2.75 -0.98 5.95
C PRO A 118 -2.29 -1.24 7.39
N VAL A 119 -1.70 -2.41 7.64
CA VAL A 119 -1.27 -2.72 9.00
C VAL A 119 -0.10 -1.80 9.33
N HIS A 120 -0.25 -1.03 10.39
CA HIS A 120 0.87 -0.36 11.05
C HIS A 120 1.69 -1.36 11.87
N HIS A 121 1.85 -2.60 11.39
CA HIS A 121 2.71 -3.56 12.05
C HIS A 121 4.07 -2.89 12.09
N THR A 122 4.47 -2.54 13.32
CA THR A 122 5.79 -2.09 13.72
C THR A 122 6.66 -1.92 12.50
N ILE A 123 6.67 -0.70 11.95
CA ILE A 123 7.90 0.01 11.63
C ILE A 123 9.00 -1.04 11.51
N SER A 124 9.16 -1.62 10.31
CA SER A 124 9.89 -2.87 10.03
C SER A 124 10.92 -3.18 11.12
N ARG A 125 11.08 -4.43 11.60
CA ARG A 125 12.08 -4.82 12.63
C ARG A 125 13.49 -4.22 12.43
N SER A 126 13.81 -3.70 11.25
CA SER A 126 14.99 -2.92 10.89
C SER A 126 15.00 -1.41 11.23
N TRP A 127 13.92 -0.80 11.71
CA TRP A 127 13.81 0.64 11.96
C TRP A 127 14.06 0.95 13.43
N ASN A 128 14.62 2.13 13.70
CA ASN A 128 14.74 2.63 15.06
C ASN A 128 13.52 3.46 15.48
N ILE A 129 13.35 3.64 16.80
CA ILE A 129 12.22 4.36 17.41
C ILE A 129 12.08 5.81 16.90
N ALA A 130 13.16 6.47 16.49
CA ALA A 130 13.07 7.84 15.99
C ALA A 130 12.47 7.90 14.58
N GLU A 131 12.85 6.96 13.70
CA GLU A 131 12.27 6.80 12.36
C GLU A 131 10.78 6.43 12.45
N SER A 132 10.42 5.60 13.44
CA SER A 132 9.05 5.26 13.79
C SER A 132 8.18 6.49 14.06
N ILE A 133 8.67 7.37 14.94
CA ILE A 133 7.92 8.54 15.41
C ILE A 133 7.75 9.55 14.28
N ALA A 134 8.81 9.80 13.52
CA ALA A 134 8.75 10.69 12.36
C ALA A 134 7.74 10.19 11.32
N VAL A 135 7.64 8.88 11.08
CA VAL A 135 6.63 8.33 10.16
C VAL A 135 5.21 8.54 10.68
N LEU A 136 4.96 8.28 11.96
CA LEU A 136 3.62 8.41 12.54
C LEU A 136 3.14 9.87 12.60
N GLU A 137 4.04 10.83 12.78
CA GLU A 137 3.72 12.26 12.88
C GLU A 137 3.16 12.83 11.56
N TYR A 138 3.61 12.34 10.41
CA TYR A 138 3.20 12.83 9.07
C TYR A 138 2.26 11.87 8.32
N ASP A 139 1.70 10.87 9.00
CA ASP A 139 0.99 9.77 8.33
C ASP A 139 -0.28 10.20 7.58
N HIS A 140 -1.01 11.18 8.12
CA HIS A 140 -2.20 11.73 7.45
C HIS A 140 -1.87 12.43 6.12
N GLU A 141 -0.69 13.04 6.01
CA GLU A 141 -0.23 13.66 4.76
C GLU A 141 0.18 12.56 3.77
N ARG A 142 0.82 11.49 4.25
CA ARG A 142 1.18 10.33 3.44
C ARG A 142 -0.02 9.55 2.89
N ILE A 143 -1.10 9.42 3.66
CA ILE A 143 -2.33 8.76 3.19
C ILE A 143 -2.91 9.47 1.98
N ARG A 144 -2.90 10.80 1.97
CA ARG A 144 -3.36 11.60 0.83
C ARG A 144 -2.40 11.51 -0.36
N GLU A 145 -1.10 11.45 -0.06
CA GLU A 145 -0.03 11.22 -1.02
C GLU A 145 -0.15 9.89 -1.79
N TYR A 146 -0.65 8.81 -1.17
CA TYR A 146 -0.89 7.52 -1.86
C TYR A 146 -1.88 7.65 -3.01
N PHE A 147 -2.89 8.51 -2.85
CA PHE A 147 -3.95 8.70 -3.84
C PHE A 147 -3.58 9.71 -4.93
N PHE A 148 -2.45 10.41 -4.83
CA PHE A 148 -1.91 11.19 -5.96
C PHE A 148 -1.30 10.30 -7.05
N LEU A 149 -1.04 9.02 -6.75
CA LEU A 149 -0.41 8.05 -7.67
C LEU A 149 -1.45 7.15 -8.34
N GLY A 150 -2.64 7.10 -7.77
CA GLY A 150 -3.84 6.53 -8.36
C GLY A 150 -4.55 7.58 -9.20
N GLY A 151 -4.84 7.27 -10.47
CA GLY A 151 -5.46 8.20 -11.41
C GLY A 151 -6.79 8.79 -10.96
#